data_AF-A0A822C5E8-F1
#
_entry.id   AF-A0A822C5E8-F1
#
_cell.length_a   1.000
_cell.length_b   1.000
_cell.length_c   1.000
_cell.angle_alpha   90.00
_cell.angle_beta   90.00
_cell.angle_gamma   90.00
#
_symmetry.space_group_name_H-M   'P 1'
#
loop_
_entity.id
_entity.type
_entity.pdbx_description
1 polymer ?
#
loop_
_entity_poly.entity_id
_entity_poly.type
_entity_poly.pdbx_seq_one_letter_code
_entity_poly.pdbx_strand_id
1 'polypeptide(L)'
;IASYYIHHDFEDESDYQKFIGKNRAILIRSINSICKTSENLSIAIRIGFDYADYCFQSVNIQNLLLFESLVAYWQIIEKHLRSLLKPIESFNNSKLLSNTDEISFCQHGQRLIEQLLLINSDNNLEFLAYSLRLLTNLYVFTRGENTWTQRILEHLFRTITTERHIVSKLNPLQKQASCLIDLCLNYGHSIFIYFNDLFKVTQDLVRQQTSSEQQTKLAGWQWSVLVECLAILLNHFDSFQQQAIFINELVQPFAQILNNFNSNVNDLQSFIDYIGIKTTPDAVDYTQINS
;
A
#
# COMPACT_ATOMS: atom_id res chain seq x y z
N ILE A 1 5.68 -1.71 32.27
CA ILE A 1 4.77 -2.88 32.38
C ILE A 1 4.92 -3.78 31.15
N ALA A 2 4.70 -3.33 29.91
CA ALA A 2 4.89 -4.16 28.71
C ALA A 2 6.31 -4.76 28.58
N SER A 3 7.36 -3.95 28.78
CA SER A 3 8.75 -4.43 28.79
C SER A 3 9.03 -5.51 29.85
N TYR A 4 8.33 -5.49 30.99
CA TYR A 4 8.52 -6.50 32.04
C TYR A 4 8.03 -7.89 31.61
N TYR A 5 6.84 -7.97 31.01
CA TYR A 5 6.29 -9.23 30.51
C TYR A 5 7.02 -9.73 29.27
N ILE A 6 7.47 -8.81 28.39
CA ILE A 6 8.22 -9.19 27.18
C ILE A 6 9.56 -9.83 27.55
N HIS A 7 10.31 -9.28 28.51
CA HIS A 7 11.59 -9.86 28.95
C HIS A 7 11.44 -11.10 29.82
N HIS A 8 10.25 -11.36 30.37
CA HIS A 8 9.98 -12.54 31.19
C HIS A 8 9.59 -13.75 30.33
N ASP A 9 8.80 -13.53 29.27
CA ASP A 9 8.19 -14.60 28.49
C ASP A 9 8.88 -14.85 27.14
N PHE A 10 9.81 -14.00 26.72
CA PHE A 10 10.53 -14.13 25.44
C PHE A 10 12.03 -13.99 25.62
N GLU A 11 12.79 -14.86 24.96
CA GLU A 11 14.26 -14.91 25.05
C GLU A 11 14.90 -13.64 24.46
N ASP A 12 14.32 -13.12 23.38
CA ASP A 12 14.73 -11.88 22.74
C ASP A 12 13.59 -11.23 21.95
N GLU A 13 13.89 -10.06 21.35
CA GLU A 13 12.93 -9.32 20.54
C GLU A 13 12.52 -10.08 19.26
N SER A 14 13.37 -10.98 18.73
CA SER A 14 13.03 -11.82 17.58
C SER A 14 11.94 -12.84 17.93
N ASP A 15 12.04 -13.46 19.09
CA ASP A 15 11.06 -14.44 19.59
C ASP A 15 9.72 -13.77 19.88
N TYR A 16 9.74 -12.59 20.51
CA TYR A 16 8.55 -11.77 20.69
C TYR A 16 7.86 -11.40 19.36
N GLN A 17 8.64 -11.00 18.34
CA GLN A 17 8.08 -10.68 17.02
C GLN A 17 7.47 -11.91 16.34
N LYS A 18 8.08 -13.10 16.48
CA LYS A 18 7.50 -14.37 15.98
C LYS A 18 6.21 -14.73 16.72
N PHE A 19 6.16 -14.54 18.03
CA PHE A 19 4.98 -14.76 18.85
C PHE A 19 3.84 -13.82 18.46
N ILE A 20 4.10 -12.52 18.32
CA ILE A 20 3.12 -11.55 17.81
C ILE A 20 2.62 -11.99 16.43
N GLY A 21 3.51 -12.34 15.50
CA GLY A 21 3.14 -12.76 14.16
C GLY A 21 2.18 -13.95 14.16
N LYS A 22 2.47 -15.01 14.94
CA LYS A 22 1.61 -16.19 15.06
C LYS A 22 0.28 -15.88 15.74
N ASN A 23 0.29 -15.14 16.85
CA ASN A 23 -0.94 -14.82 17.58
C ASN A 23 -1.82 -13.83 16.82
N ARG A 24 -1.24 -12.94 16.02
CA ARG A 24 -1.98 -12.07 15.10
C ARG A 24 -2.77 -12.91 14.09
N ALA A 25 -2.19 -13.97 13.54
CA ALA A 25 -2.90 -14.89 12.65
C ALA A 25 -4.07 -15.64 13.36
N ILE A 26 -3.90 -16.00 14.63
CA ILE A 26 -4.97 -16.62 15.43
C ILE A 26 -6.07 -15.59 15.75
N LEU A 27 -5.69 -14.39 16.18
CA LEU A 27 -6.60 -13.27 16.42
C LEU A 27 -7.40 -12.94 15.16
N ILE A 28 -6.75 -12.92 13.99
CA ILE A 28 -7.39 -12.74 12.67
C ILE A 28 -8.49 -13.79 12.47
N ARG A 29 -8.23 -15.07 12.76
CA ARG A 29 -9.24 -16.14 12.62
C ARG A 29 -10.38 -15.97 13.61
N SER A 30 -10.07 -15.59 14.84
CA SER A 30 -11.06 -15.38 15.90
C SER A 30 -11.98 -14.20 15.59
N ILE A 31 -11.45 -13.05 15.18
CA ILE A 31 -12.23 -11.87 14.77
C ILE A 31 -13.12 -12.21 13.58
N ASN A 32 -12.59 -12.91 12.56
CA ASN A 32 -13.39 -13.39 11.43
C ASN A 32 -14.54 -14.33 11.85
N SER A 33 -14.34 -15.13 12.90
CA SER A 33 -15.40 -16.00 13.42
C SER A 33 -16.44 -15.24 14.25
N ILE A 34 -16.04 -14.17 14.93
CA ILE A 34 -16.92 -13.36 15.78
C ILE A 34 -17.77 -12.40 14.95
N CYS A 35 -17.20 -11.77 13.92
CA CYS A 35 -17.87 -10.79 13.05
C CYS A 35 -18.89 -11.40 12.06
N LYS A 36 -19.34 -12.65 12.28
CA LYS A 36 -20.33 -13.33 11.43
C LYS A 36 -21.74 -12.78 11.57
N THR A 37 -22.03 -12.06 12.66
CA THR A 37 -23.32 -11.41 12.89
C THR A 37 -23.19 -9.90 12.79
N SER A 38 -24.32 -9.25 12.47
CA SER A 38 -24.42 -7.80 12.34
C SER A 38 -24.03 -7.04 13.60
N GLU A 39 -24.49 -7.53 14.75
CA GLU A 39 -24.25 -6.95 16.07
C GLU A 39 -22.76 -7.02 16.47
N ASN A 40 -22.14 -8.20 16.30
CA ASN A 40 -20.73 -8.37 16.62
C ASN A 40 -19.83 -7.52 15.71
N LEU A 41 -20.21 -7.34 14.45
CA LEU A 41 -19.49 -6.47 13.54
C LEU A 41 -19.62 -4.99 13.95
N SER A 42 -20.80 -4.53 14.35
CA SER A 42 -20.99 -3.16 14.87
C SER A 42 -20.13 -2.88 16.10
N ILE A 43 -20.08 -3.82 17.04
CA ILE A 43 -19.19 -3.75 18.22
C ILE A 43 -17.72 -3.70 17.77
N ALA A 44 -17.32 -4.57 16.85
CA ALA A 44 -15.95 -4.62 16.34
C ALA A 44 -15.55 -3.30 15.66
N ILE A 45 -16.43 -2.70 14.85
CA ILE A 45 -16.20 -1.39 14.22
C ILE A 45 -15.97 -0.33 15.28
N ARG A 46 -16.82 -0.28 16.31
CA ARG A 46 -16.70 0.70 17.40
C ARG A 46 -15.39 0.56 18.16
N ILE A 47 -14.98 -0.67 18.49
CA ILE A 47 -13.66 -0.96 19.08
C ILE A 47 -12.54 -0.47 18.16
N GLY A 48 -12.67 -0.67 16.84
CA GLY A 48 -11.70 -0.20 15.85
C GLY A 48 -11.57 1.32 15.80
N PHE A 49 -12.68 2.04 15.96
CA PHE A 49 -12.70 3.50 16.02
C PHE A 49 -12.10 4.02 17.32
N ASP A 50 -12.49 3.48 18.47
CA ASP A 50 -11.93 3.86 19.77
C ASP A 50 -10.41 3.59 19.80
N TYR A 51 -9.97 2.48 19.21
CA TYR A 51 -8.56 2.14 19.12
C TYR A 51 -7.79 3.07 18.16
N ALA A 52 -8.40 3.46 17.04
CA ALA A 52 -7.82 4.44 16.14
C ALA A 52 -7.63 5.79 16.81
N ASP A 53 -8.66 6.29 17.51
CA ASP A 53 -8.61 7.54 18.26
C ASP A 53 -7.50 7.50 19.32
N TYR A 54 -7.36 6.39 20.05
CA TYR A 54 -6.27 6.20 21.01
C TYR A 54 -4.88 6.26 20.35
N CYS A 55 -4.72 5.60 19.19
CA CYS A 55 -3.44 5.60 18.47
C CYS A 55 -3.08 7.00 17.96
N PHE A 56 -4.03 7.76 17.42
CA PHE A 56 -3.80 9.12 16.92
C PHE A 56 -3.47 10.12 18.03
N GLN A 57 -4.01 9.94 19.24
CA GLN A 57 -3.69 10.80 20.39
C GLN A 57 -2.29 10.57 20.96
N SER A 58 -1.65 9.43 20.64
CA SER A 58 -0.47 8.95 21.36
C SER A 58 0.85 9.09 20.57
N VAL A 59 0.94 9.87 19.49
CA VAL A 59 2.06 9.90 18.51
C VAL A 59 3.48 9.83 19.13
N ASN A 60 4.04 8.62 19.25
CA ASN A 60 5.40 8.33 19.72
C ASN A 60 5.84 6.94 19.19
N ILE A 61 7.16 6.70 19.07
CA ILE A 61 7.73 5.48 18.45
C ILE A 61 7.23 4.17 19.09
N GLN A 62 6.98 4.16 20.41
CA GLN A 62 6.41 3.00 21.12
C GLN A 62 5.01 2.60 20.61
N ASN A 63 4.32 3.50 19.91
CA ASN A 63 2.96 3.28 19.40
C ASN A 63 2.91 2.76 17.97
N LEU A 64 4.06 2.55 17.32
CA LEU A 64 4.10 1.96 15.98
C LEU A 64 3.54 0.54 15.96
N LEU A 65 3.84 -0.28 16.97
CA LEU A 65 3.30 -1.64 17.11
C LEU A 65 1.78 -1.64 17.32
N LEU A 66 1.26 -0.66 18.07
CA LEU A 66 -0.18 -0.49 18.25
C LEU A 66 -0.85 -0.07 16.93
N PHE A 67 -0.24 0.85 16.20
CA PHE A 67 -0.76 1.29 14.91
C PHE A 67 -0.72 0.18 13.86
N GLU A 68 0.33 -0.63 13.83
CA GLU A 68 0.39 -1.83 13.00
C GLU A 68 -0.74 -2.82 13.36
N SER A 69 -1.00 -3.01 14.65
CA SER A 69 -2.09 -3.87 15.13
C SER A 69 -3.46 -3.34 14.68
N LEU A 70 -3.67 -2.03 14.76
CA LEU A 70 -4.86 -1.34 14.24
C LEU A 70 -5.04 -1.57 12.73
N VAL A 71 -3.97 -1.48 11.94
CA VAL A 71 -4.03 -1.75 10.49
C VAL A 71 -4.52 -3.16 10.22
N ALA A 72 -3.96 -4.17 10.88
CA ALA A 72 -4.41 -5.55 10.69
C ALA A 72 -5.84 -5.77 11.13
N TYR A 73 -6.26 -5.12 12.22
CA TYR A 73 -7.64 -5.16 12.68
C TYR A 73 -8.59 -4.67 11.59
N TRP A 74 -8.29 -3.51 10.99
CA TRP A 74 -9.10 -2.92 9.93
C TRP A 74 -9.06 -3.70 8.61
N GLN A 75 -7.95 -4.34 8.24
CA GLN A 75 -7.92 -5.23 7.06
C GLN A 75 -8.94 -6.37 7.16
N ILE A 76 -9.21 -6.86 8.37
CA ILE A 76 -10.21 -7.90 8.60
C ILE A 76 -11.62 -7.32 8.49
N ILE A 77 -11.87 -6.21 9.19
CA ILE A 77 -13.19 -5.58 9.25
C ILE A 77 -13.62 -5.08 7.87
N GLU A 78 -12.70 -4.48 7.12
CA GLU A 78 -12.96 -3.94 5.79
C GLU A 78 -13.56 -4.99 4.84
N LYS A 79 -13.03 -6.23 4.86
CA LYS A 79 -13.57 -7.33 4.06
C LYS A 79 -15.04 -7.61 4.38
N HIS A 80 -15.41 -7.57 5.66
CA HIS A 80 -16.80 -7.74 6.09
C HIS A 80 -17.64 -6.52 5.68
N LEU A 81 -17.12 -5.31 5.87
CA LEU A 81 -17.79 -4.06 5.51
C LEU A 81 -18.10 -3.94 4.02
N ARG A 82 -17.19 -4.35 3.11
CA ARG A 82 -17.44 -4.32 1.64
C ARG A 82 -18.70 -5.07 1.22
N SER A 83 -19.02 -6.16 1.92
CA SER A 83 -20.22 -6.94 1.61
C SER A 83 -21.51 -6.25 2.04
N LEU A 84 -21.43 -5.32 3.00
CA LEU A 84 -22.56 -4.69 3.67
C LEU A 84 -22.81 -3.26 3.21
N LEU A 85 -21.75 -2.51 2.96
CA LEU A 85 -21.78 -1.10 2.55
C LEU A 85 -21.66 -0.95 1.02
N LYS A 86 -22.28 -1.85 0.25
CA LYS A 86 -22.29 -1.76 -1.22
C LYS A 86 -22.94 -0.45 -1.70
N PRO A 87 -22.60 0.04 -2.90
CA PRO A 87 -23.26 1.20 -3.49
C PRO A 87 -24.78 1.03 -3.55
N ILE A 88 -25.46 2.16 -3.41
CA ILE A 88 -26.90 2.36 -3.11
C ILE A 88 -27.86 1.65 -4.09
N GLU A 89 -27.40 1.22 -5.28
CA GLU A 89 -28.25 0.59 -6.30
C GLU A 89 -28.71 -0.85 -5.98
N SER A 90 -28.13 -1.50 -4.95
CA SER A 90 -28.54 -2.85 -4.52
C SER A 90 -29.17 -2.91 -3.14
N PHE A 91 -29.55 -1.78 -2.55
CA PHE A 91 -30.12 -1.72 -1.20
C PHE A 91 -31.58 -2.20 -1.15
N ASN A 92 -31.76 -3.51 -1.24
CA ASN A 92 -32.81 -4.22 -0.54
C ASN A 92 -32.16 -5.24 0.39
N ASN A 93 -32.30 -5.01 1.70
CA ASN A 93 -32.16 -5.98 2.79
C ASN A 93 -30.78 -6.26 3.43
N SER A 94 -30.00 -5.25 3.83
CA SER A 94 -29.10 -5.44 4.99
C SER A 94 -29.56 -4.60 6.18
N LYS A 95 -30.38 -5.23 7.05
CA LYS A 95 -30.79 -4.72 8.37
C LYS A 95 -29.62 -4.80 9.35
N LEU A 96 -28.59 -3.98 9.14
CA LEU A 96 -27.37 -4.09 9.95
C LEU A 96 -27.22 -2.99 10.98
N LEU A 97 -27.76 -1.81 10.71
CA LEU A 97 -27.68 -0.66 11.58
C LEU A 97 -29.05 0.01 11.58
N SER A 98 -29.50 0.51 12.74
CA SER A 98 -30.63 1.44 12.73
C SER A 98 -30.22 2.64 11.84
N ASN A 99 -31.14 3.20 11.04
CA ASN A 99 -30.82 4.33 10.15
C ASN A 99 -30.12 5.51 10.88
N THR A 100 -30.35 5.63 12.19
CA THR A 100 -29.70 6.59 13.09
C THR A 100 -28.24 6.27 13.41
N ASP A 101 -27.88 4.99 13.54
CA ASP A 101 -26.51 4.58 13.85
C ASP A 101 -25.61 4.63 12.61
N GLU A 102 -26.13 4.27 11.43
CA GLU A 102 -25.37 4.19 10.17
C GLU A 102 -24.71 5.53 9.79
N ILE A 103 -25.45 6.64 9.95
CA ILE A 103 -24.94 7.99 9.66
C ILE A 103 -23.78 8.33 10.61
N SER A 104 -23.91 8.03 11.90
CA SER A 104 -22.86 8.26 12.89
C SER A 104 -21.61 7.42 12.61
N PHE A 105 -21.78 6.15 12.22
CA PHE A 105 -20.67 5.26 11.86
C PHE A 105 -19.90 5.73 10.63
N CYS A 106 -20.59 6.13 9.56
CA CYS A 106 -19.93 6.67 8.37
C CYS A 106 -19.21 7.98 8.64
N GLN A 107 -19.79 8.87 9.45
CA GLN A 107 -19.15 10.12 9.85
C GLN A 107 -17.87 9.90 10.67
N HIS A 108 -17.85 8.92 11.59
CA HIS A 108 -16.63 8.60 12.33
C HIS A 108 -15.55 8.04 11.39
N GLY A 109 -15.91 7.11 10.50
CA GLY A 109 -14.99 6.59 9.48
C GLY A 109 -14.40 7.71 8.61
N GLN A 110 -15.23 8.64 8.14
CA GLN A 110 -14.79 9.82 7.39
C GLN A 110 -13.88 10.73 8.21
N ARG A 111 -14.16 10.96 9.50
CA ARG A 111 -13.29 11.74 10.39
C ARG A 111 -11.88 11.13 10.48
N LEU A 112 -11.78 9.81 10.57
CA LEU A 112 -10.47 9.13 10.60
C LEU A 112 -9.75 9.25 9.25
N ILE A 113 -10.49 9.16 8.12
CA ILE A 113 -9.94 9.43 6.79
C ILE A 113 -9.34 10.83 6.73
N GLU A 114 -10.04 11.86 7.25
CA GLU A 114 -9.49 13.23 7.29
C GLU A 114 -8.19 13.30 8.07
N GLN A 115 -8.13 12.69 9.25
CA GLN A 115 -6.92 12.65 10.06
C GLN A 115 -5.76 11.99 9.31
N LEU A 116 -6.02 10.87 8.62
CA LEU A 116 -5.02 10.15 7.83
C LEU A 116 -4.50 10.98 6.65
N LEU A 117 -5.38 11.70 5.94
CA LEU A 117 -5.00 12.56 4.81
C LEU A 117 -4.07 13.72 5.21
N LEU A 118 -4.03 14.08 6.50
CA LEU A 118 -3.14 15.11 7.04
C LEU A 118 -1.73 14.59 7.36
N ILE A 119 -1.53 13.27 7.40
CA ILE A 119 -0.24 12.66 7.75
C ILE A 119 0.72 12.75 6.56
N ASN A 120 1.73 13.62 6.65
CA ASN A 120 2.82 13.71 5.68
C ASN A 120 4.18 13.63 6.40
N SER A 121 4.37 12.59 7.21
CA SER A 121 5.56 12.45 8.05
C SER A 121 6.76 11.93 7.26
N ASP A 122 7.68 12.82 6.90
CA ASP A 122 8.98 12.43 6.35
C ASP A 122 9.93 11.83 7.42
N ASN A 123 9.63 12.06 8.71
CA ASN A 123 10.46 11.63 9.83
C ASN A 123 10.18 10.19 10.29
N ASN A 124 9.03 9.60 9.94
CA ASN A 124 8.69 8.22 10.28
C ASN A 124 7.96 7.54 9.12
N LEU A 125 8.74 6.96 8.19
CA LEU A 125 8.25 6.29 7.00
C LEU A 125 7.42 5.04 7.31
N GLU A 126 7.68 4.34 8.41
CA GLU A 126 6.89 3.17 8.80
C GLU A 126 5.48 3.58 9.23
N PHE A 127 5.36 4.63 10.03
CA PHE A 127 4.08 5.19 10.42
C PHE A 127 3.30 5.69 9.20
N LEU A 128 3.96 6.39 8.28
CA LEU A 128 3.35 6.83 7.03
C LEU A 128 2.86 5.64 6.19
N ALA A 129 3.69 4.61 6.01
CA ALA A 129 3.33 3.42 5.25
C ALA A 129 2.09 2.70 5.81
N TYR A 130 2.01 2.53 7.13
CA TYR A 130 0.84 1.96 7.78
C TYR A 130 -0.39 2.88 7.69
N SER A 131 -0.18 4.20 7.68
CA SER A 131 -1.27 5.18 7.54
C SER A 131 -1.92 5.08 6.17
N LEU A 132 -1.14 4.90 5.09
CA LEU A 132 -1.67 4.64 3.75
C LEU A 132 -2.51 3.36 3.72
N ARG A 133 -2.02 2.29 4.36
CA ARG A 133 -2.77 1.03 4.42
C ARG A 133 -4.09 1.21 5.18
N LEU A 134 -4.09 1.89 6.32
CA LEU A 134 -5.31 2.17 7.06
C LEU A 134 -6.29 3.01 6.24
N LEU A 135 -5.79 4.03 5.53
CA LEU A 135 -6.58 4.89 4.65
C LEU A 135 -7.32 4.07 3.59
N THR A 136 -6.62 3.13 2.94
CA THR A 136 -7.26 2.24 1.95
C THR A 136 -8.32 1.32 2.57
N ASN A 137 -8.10 0.84 3.80
CA ASN A 137 -9.10 0.00 4.48
C ASN A 137 -10.37 0.80 4.86
N LEU A 138 -10.23 2.09 5.16
CA LEU A 138 -11.33 2.95 5.52
C LEU A 138 -12.08 3.51 4.30
N TYR A 139 -11.59 3.27 3.08
CA TYR A 139 -12.22 3.77 1.85
C TYR A 139 -13.70 3.38 1.74
N VAL A 140 -14.11 2.22 2.29
CA VAL A 140 -15.51 1.78 2.31
C VAL A 140 -16.48 2.82 2.90
N PHE A 141 -16.03 3.67 3.83
CA PHE A 141 -16.84 4.72 4.45
C PHE A 141 -17.07 5.95 3.54
N THR A 142 -16.34 6.06 2.43
CA THR A 142 -16.55 7.10 1.43
C THR A 142 -17.76 6.84 0.54
N ARG A 143 -18.27 5.60 0.54
CA ARG A 143 -19.37 5.14 -0.31
C ARG A 143 -19.14 5.39 -1.82
N GLY A 144 -17.87 5.54 -2.23
CA GLY A 144 -17.51 5.82 -3.61
C GLY A 144 -17.75 7.27 -4.05
N GLU A 145 -17.95 8.20 -3.12
CA GLU A 145 -18.09 9.63 -3.44
C GLU A 145 -16.82 10.16 -4.12
N ASN A 146 -17.01 10.90 -5.23
CA ASN A 146 -15.93 11.41 -6.07
C ASN A 146 -14.97 12.31 -5.28
N THR A 147 -15.47 13.23 -4.47
CA THR A 147 -14.64 14.16 -3.69
C THR A 147 -13.68 13.43 -2.75
N TRP A 148 -14.14 12.39 -2.06
CA TRP A 148 -13.29 11.57 -1.20
C TRP A 148 -12.31 10.74 -2.01
N THR A 149 -12.79 10.12 -3.08
CA THR A 149 -11.97 9.27 -3.96
C THR A 149 -10.80 10.06 -4.52
N GLN A 150 -11.05 11.26 -5.05
CA GLN A 150 -10.01 12.14 -5.55
C GLN A 150 -8.97 12.48 -4.48
N ARG A 151 -9.41 12.95 -3.29
CA ARG A 151 -8.48 13.33 -2.20
C ARG A 151 -7.60 12.16 -1.74
N ILE A 152 -8.18 10.95 -1.66
CA ILE A 152 -7.45 9.74 -1.28
C ILE A 152 -6.44 9.35 -2.37
N LEU A 153 -6.84 9.37 -3.63
CA LEU A 153 -5.94 9.07 -4.75
C LEU A 153 -4.79 10.07 -4.83
N GLU A 154 -5.06 11.38 -4.73
CA GLU A 154 -4.03 12.42 -4.71
C GLU A 154 -3.03 12.20 -3.58
N HIS A 155 -3.50 11.88 -2.37
CA HIS A 155 -2.64 11.63 -1.22
C HIS A 155 -1.79 10.35 -1.39
N LEU A 156 -2.39 9.25 -1.86
CA LEU A 156 -1.68 8.00 -2.11
C LEU A 156 -0.63 8.16 -3.21
N PHE A 157 -1.00 8.76 -4.34
CA PHE A 157 -0.09 9.00 -5.46
C PHE A 157 1.06 9.90 -5.05
N ARG A 158 0.77 11.05 -4.44
CA ARG A 158 1.82 11.96 -3.94
C ARG A 158 2.76 11.24 -2.99
N THR A 159 2.22 10.45 -2.06
CA THR A 159 3.06 9.76 -1.09
C THR A 159 3.93 8.69 -1.74
N ILE A 160 3.39 7.91 -2.68
CA ILE A 160 4.13 6.87 -3.40
C ILE A 160 5.19 7.48 -4.31
N THR A 161 4.93 8.59 -5.00
CA THR A 161 5.84 9.14 -6.02
C THR A 161 6.86 10.15 -5.49
N THR A 162 6.67 10.66 -4.26
CA THR A 162 7.65 11.60 -3.66
C THR A 162 8.94 10.85 -3.32
N GLU A 163 10.07 11.35 -3.84
CA GLU A 163 11.41 10.88 -3.48
C GLU A 163 11.72 11.23 -2.03
N ARG A 164 12.26 10.25 -1.29
CA ARG A 164 12.60 10.41 0.14
C ARG A 164 13.92 9.75 0.44
N HIS A 165 14.63 10.34 1.40
CA HIS A 165 15.84 9.74 1.96
C HIS A 165 15.48 8.50 2.79
N ILE A 166 15.91 7.33 2.35
CA ILE A 166 15.61 6.06 3.03
C ILE A 166 16.86 5.63 3.80
N VAL A 167 16.75 5.60 5.14
CA VAL A 167 17.85 5.20 6.03
C VAL A 167 17.89 3.67 6.23
N SER A 168 16.75 2.99 6.06
CA SER A 168 16.61 1.55 6.26
C SER A 168 17.01 0.73 5.02
N LYS A 169 17.46 -0.51 5.23
CA LYS A 169 17.75 -1.46 4.12
C LYS A 169 16.53 -1.78 3.25
N LEU A 170 15.32 -1.64 3.80
CA LEU A 170 14.05 -1.89 3.12
C LEU A 170 13.17 -0.65 3.26
N ASN A 171 12.61 -0.17 2.15
CA ASN A 171 11.70 0.98 2.17
C ASN A 171 10.33 0.54 2.72
N PRO A 172 9.85 1.07 3.86
CA PRO A 172 8.55 0.71 4.42
C PRO A 172 7.38 1.01 3.47
N LEU A 173 7.49 2.06 2.67
CA LEU A 173 6.48 2.43 1.67
C LEU A 173 6.35 1.36 0.60
N GLN A 174 7.45 0.73 0.18
CA GLN A 174 7.42 -0.37 -0.80
C GLN A 174 6.58 -1.55 -0.30
N LYS A 175 6.70 -1.91 0.98
CA LYS A 175 5.92 -3.00 1.60
C LYS A 175 4.41 -2.71 1.60
N GLN A 176 4.04 -1.44 1.71
CA GLN A 176 2.63 -1.04 1.80
C GLN A 176 2.05 -0.48 0.50
N ALA A 177 2.87 -0.24 -0.53
CA ALA A 177 2.44 0.34 -1.80
C ALA A 177 1.40 -0.52 -2.53
N SER A 178 1.35 -1.83 -2.26
CA SER A 178 0.30 -2.71 -2.80
C SER A 178 -1.11 -2.31 -2.34
N CYS A 179 -1.25 -1.47 -1.31
CA CYS A 179 -2.56 -0.94 -0.90
C CYS A 179 -3.27 -0.18 -2.03
N LEU A 180 -2.52 0.47 -2.93
CA LEU A 180 -3.11 1.15 -4.08
C LEU A 180 -3.66 0.13 -5.10
N ILE A 181 -2.95 -0.97 -5.32
CA ILE A 181 -3.40 -2.10 -6.16
C ILE A 181 -4.68 -2.69 -5.57
N ASP A 182 -4.67 -2.97 -4.26
CA ASP A 182 -5.85 -3.50 -3.55
C ASP A 182 -7.05 -2.54 -3.68
N LEU A 183 -6.81 -1.22 -3.60
CA LEU A 183 -7.85 -0.22 -3.79
C LEU A 183 -8.45 -0.28 -5.22
N CYS A 184 -7.61 -0.36 -6.25
CA CYS A 184 -8.07 -0.51 -7.65
C CYS A 184 -8.83 -1.82 -7.89
N LEU A 185 -8.39 -2.93 -7.30
CA LEU A 185 -9.09 -4.22 -7.42
C LEU A 185 -10.48 -4.20 -6.77
N ASN A 186 -10.60 -3.58 -5.60
CA ASN A 186 -11.83 -3.62 -4.80
C ASN A 186 -12.82 -2.50 -5.17
N TYR A 187 -12.33 -1.36 -5.67
CA TYR A 187 -13.12 -0.16 -5.94
C TYR A 187 -12.89 0.41 -7.34
N GLY A 188 -12.48 -0.44 -8.29
CA GLY A 188 -12.11 -0.04 -9.65
C GLY A 188 -13.16 0.82 -10.35
N HIS A 189 -14.46 0.51 -10.20
CA HIS A 189 -15.53 1.32 -10.78
C HIS A 189 -15.54 2.79 -10.30
N SER A 190 -15.36 3.03 -9.00
CA SER A 190 -15.32 4.39 -8.44
C SER A 190 -14.05 5.14 -8.82
N ILE A 191 -12.95 4.41 -9.05
CA ILE A 191 -11.64 4.99 -9.38
C ILE A 191 -11.49 5.21 -10.88
N PHE A 192 -12.16 4.40 -11.70
CA PHE A 192 -12.03 4.40 -13.16
C PHE A 192 -12.33 5.75 -13.80
N ILE A 193 -13.18 6.57 -13.19
CA ILE A 193 -13.47 7.93 -13.67
C ILE A 193 -12.21 8.82 -13.71
N TYR A 194 -11.19 8.50 -12.92
CA TYR A 194 -9.89 9.20 -12.87
C TYR A 194 -8.84 8.56 -13.79
N PHE A 195 -9.17 7.51 -14.54
CA PHE A 195 -8.21 6.73 -15.32
C PHE A 195 -7.31 7.61 -16.20
N ASN A 196 -7.88 8.54 -16.96
CA ASN A 196 -7.12 9.38 -17.87
C ASN A 196 -6.11 10.28 -17.14
N ASP A 197 -6.49 10.83 -15.98
CA ASP A 197 -5.60 11.66 -15.17
C ASP A 197 -4.46 10.82 -14.58
N LEU A 198 -4.79 9.65 -14.02
CA LEU A 198 -3.82 8.71 -13.50
C LEU A 198 -2.85 8.22 -14.58
N PHE A 199 -3.38 7.95 -15.78
CA PHE A 199 -2.62 7.50 -16.94
C PHE A 199 -1.63 8.58 -17.39
N LYS A 200 -2.10 9.83 -17.54
CA LYS A 200 -1.26 10.97 -17.90
C LYS A 200 -0.15 11.20 -16.88
N VAL A 201 -0.50 11.27 -15.59
CA VAL A 201 0.49 11.46 -14.51
C VAL A 201 1.53 10.35 -14.52
N THR A 202 1.11 9.08 -14.68
CA THR A 202 2.02 7.95 -14.72
C THR A 202 2.92 8.00 -15.96
N GLN A 203 2.39 8.32 -17.15
CA GLN A 203 3.20 8.47 -18.35
C GLN A 203 4.24 9.59 -18.24
N ASP A 204 3.84 10.74 -17.72
CA ASP A 204 4.74 11.88 -17.53
C ASP A 204 5.87 11.50 -16.60
N LEU A 205 5.54 10.86 -15.48
CA LEU A 205 6.51 10.27 -14.57
C LEU A 205 7.43 9.28 -15.33
N VAL A 206 6.91 8.32 -16.11
CA VAL A 206 7.74 7.28 -16.77
C VAL A 206 8.73 7.94 -17.74
N ARG A 207 8.26 8.91 -18.51
CA ARG A 207 9.10 9.66 -19.48
C ARG A 207 10.26 10.37 -18.77
N GLN A 208 10.05 10.89 -17.57
CA GLN A 208 11.10 11.51 -16.76
C GLN A 208 12.21 10.52 -16.35
N GLN A 209 11.98 9.20 -16.36
CA GLN A 209 13.06 8.22 -16.14
C GLN A 209 14.03 8.10 -17.30
N THR A 210 13.51 8.29 -18.51
CA THR A 210 14.28 8.15 -19.75
C THR A 210 15.04 9.42 -20.13
N SER A 211 14.72 10.57 -19.52
CA SER A 211 15.44 11.82 -19.75
C SER A 211 16.69 11.90 -18.86
N SER A 212 17.82 12.25 -19.46
CA SER A 212 19.13 12.32 -18.78
C SER A 212 19.29 13.53 -17.84
N GLU A 213 18.35 14.47 -17.83
CA GLU A 213 18.52 15.81 -17.24
C GLU A 213 17.73 16.06 -15.93
N GLN A 214 16.93 15.11 -15.44
CA GLN A 214 16.13 15.31 -14.22
C GLN A 214 16.59 14.48 -13.01
N GLN A 215 16.52 15.12 -11.84
CA GLN A 215 17.05 14.63 -10.55
C GLN A 215 16.19 13.57 -9.89
N THR A 216 14.88 13.52 -10.14
CA THR A 216 13.95 12.66 -9.41
C THR A 216 13.67 11.38 -10.19
N LYS A 217 14.37 10.30 -9.87
CA LYS A 217 14.13 8.97 -10.47
C LYS A 217 13.23 8.12 -9.57
N LEU A 218 12.05 7.70 -10.04
CA LEU A 218 11.27 6.75 -9.25
C LEU A 218 11.97 5.39 -9.28
N ALA A 219 12.00 4.73 -8.12
CA ALA A 219 12.43 3.36 -7.95
C ALA A 219 11.54 2.39 -8.74
N GLY A 220 12.11 1.25 -9.15
CA GLY A 220 11.40 0.23 -9.95
C GLY A 220 10.06 -0.22 -9.35
N TRP A 221 9.95 -0.30 -8.02
CA TRP A 221 8.71 -0.69 -7.36
C TRP A 221 7.59 0.37 -7.49
N GLN A 222 7.94 1.67 -7.52
CA GLN A 222 6.96 2.74 -7.67
C GLN A 222 6.29 2.65 -9.05
N TRP A 223 7.08 2.45 -10.11
CA TRP A 223 6.55 2.21 -11.46
C TRP A 223 5.66 0.99 -11.53
N SER A 224 6.13 -0.13 -10.98
CA SER A 224 5.39 -1.40 -11.04
C SER A 224 4.00 -1.22 -10.45
N VAL A 225 3.89 -0.57 -9.29
CA VAL A 225 2.60 -0.32 -8.63
C VAL A 225 1.69 0.56 -9.49
N LEU A 226 2.22 1.67 -10.03
CA LEU A 226 1.41 2.58 -10.86
C LEU A 226 0.92 1.92 -12.15
N VAL A 227 1.80 1.20 -12.84
CA VAL A 227 1.49 0.45 -14.06
C VAL A 227 0.46 -0.64 -13.79
N GLU A 228 0.61 -1.39 -12.70
CA GLU A 228 -0.35 -2.44 -12.32
C GLU A 228 -1.72 -1.86 -11.97
N CYS A 229 -1.79 -0.72 -11.28
CA CYS A 229 -3.05 -0.03 -11.01
C CYS A 229 -3.76 0.37 -12.32
N LEU A 230 -3.02 0.94 -13.28
CA LEU A 230 -3.59 1.29 -14.59
C LEU A 230 -4.04 0.04 -15.36
N ALA A 231 -3.27 -1.05 -15.33
CA ALA A 231 -3.65 -2.30 -15.98
C ALA A 231 -4.94 -2.90 -15.38
N ILE A 232 -5.12 -2.81 -14.06
CA ILE A 232 -6.37 -3.23 -13.40
C ILE A 232 -7.53 -2.37 -13.87
N LEU A 233 -7.35 -1.05 -13.87
CA LEU A 233 -8.40 -0.10 -14.27
C LEU A 233 -8.75 -0.22 -15.76
N LEU A 234 -7.79 -0.61 -16.61
CA LEU A 234 -8.04 -0.85 -18.04
C LEU A 234 -9.09 -1.93 -18.30
N ASN A 235 -9.24 -2.90 -17.40
CA ASN A 235 -10.26 -3.95 -17.53
C ASN A 235 -11.70 -3.41 -17.45
N HIS A 236 -11.89 -2.15 -17.03
CA HIS A 236 -13.20 -1.50 -17.02
C HIS A 236 -13.59 -0.87 -18.36
N PHE A 237 -12.69 -0.83 -19.35
CA PHE A 237 -13.08 -0.49 -20.73
C PHE A 237 -13.74 -1.69 -21.41
N ASP A 238 -14.88 -1.51 -22.06
CA ASP A 238 -15.54 -2.57 -22.84
C ASP A 238 -14.90 -2.81 -24.22
N SER A 239 -13.88 -2.03 -24.61
CA SER A 239 -13.25 -2.07 -25.92
C SER A 239 -11.82 -2.59 -25.86
N PHE A 240 -11.60 -3.78 -26.43
CA PHE A 240 -10.27 -4.35 -26.61
C PHE A 240 -9.34 -3.42 -27.40
N GLN A 241 -9.86 -2.72 -28.41
CA GLN A 241 -9.05 -1.79 -29.20
C GLN A 241 -8.55 -0.62 -28.36
N GLN A 242 -9.41 -0.06 -27.50
CA GLN A 242 -9.00 1.01 -26.58
C GLN A 242 -8.00 0.51 -25.55
N GLN A 243 -8.23 -0.67 -24.95
CA GLN A 243 -7.28 -1.29 -24.04
C GLN A 243 -5.91 -1.49 -24.68
N ALA A 244 -5.86 -1.99 -25.92
CA ALA A 244 -4.62 -2.21 -26.66
C ALA A 244 -3.85 -0.91 -26.93
N ILE A 245 -4.55 0.19 -27.26
CA ILE A 245 -3.92 1.51 -27.45
C ILE A 245 -3.24 1.95 -26.15
N PHE A 246 -3.96 1.93 -25.02
CA PHE A 246 -3.41 2.35 -23.74
C PHE A 246 -2.26 1.46 -23.27
N ILE A 247 -2.34 0.14 -23.46
CA ILE A 247 -1.24 -0.79 -23.13
C ILE A 247 0.00 -0.46 -23.96
N ASN A 248 -0.17 -0.28 -25.27
CA ASN A 248 0.95 0.06 -26.15
C ASN A 248 1.62 1.36 -25.71
N GLU A 249 0.82 2.39 -25.41
CA GLU A 249 1.33 3.67 -24.92
C GLU A 249 2.00 3.59 -23.54
N LEU A 250 1.50 2.73 -22.63
CA LEU A 250 2.09 2.52 -21.30
C LEU A 250 3.43 1.80 -21.37
N VAL A 251 3.57 0.83 -22.28
CA VAL A 251 4.77 -0.01 -22.43
C VAL A 251 5.83 0.64 -23.34
N GLN A 252 5.43 1.52 -24.26
CA GLN A 252 6.33 2.15 -25.23
C GLN A 252 7.62 2.73 -24.61
N PRO A 253 7.60 3.45 -23.47
CA PRO A 253 8.83 3.97 -22.86
C PRO A 253 9.81 2.87 -22.45
N PHE A 254 9.31 1.70 -22.06
CA PHE A 254 10.13 0.54 -21.70
C PHE A 254 10.66 -0.22 -22.91
N ALA A 255 10.00 -0.12 -24.06
CA ALA A 255 10.47 -0.75 -25.29
C ALA A 255 11.87 -0.23 -25.69
N GLN A 256 12.15 1.06 -25.45
CA GLN A 256 13.47 1.63 -25.70
C GLN A 256 14.54 1.04 -24.76
N ILE A 257 14.20 0.87 -23.48
CA ILE A 257 15.08 0.23 -22.48
C ILE A 257 15.36 -1.21 -22.88
N LEU A 258 14.34 -1.96 -23.28
CA LEU A 258 14.47 -3.36 -23.70
C LEU A 258 15.27 -3.51 -24.99
N ASN A 259 15.07 -2.61 -25.97
CA ASN A 259 15.86 -2.59 -27.19
C ASN A 259 17.34 -2.31 -26.91
N ASN A 260 17.64 -1.39 -25.99
CA ASN A 260 19.00 -1.10 -25.55
C ASN A 260 19.62 -2.27 -24.78
N PHE A 261 18.83 -2.97 -23.96
CA PHE A 261 19.28 -4.21 -23.31
C PHE A 261 19.62 -5.27 -24.36
N ASN A 262 18.72 -5.54 -25.30
CA ASN A 262 18.93 -6.53 -26.36
C ASN A 262 20.11 -6.20 -27.28
N SER A 263 20.40 -4.91 -27.52
CA SER A 263 21.55 -4.53 -28.33
C SER A 263 22.88 -4.71 -27.60
N ASN A 264 22.89 -4.53 -26.27
CA ASN A 264 24.11 -4.51 -25.47
C ASN A 264 24.40 -5.83 -24.75
N VAL A 265 23.39 -6.68 -24.56
CA VAL A 265 23.49 -7.96 -23.83
C VAL A 265 23.21 -9.10 -24.79
N ASN A 266 24.28 -9.74 -25.28
CA ASN A 266 24.21 -10.83 -26.25
C ASN A 266 24.77 -12.16 -25.69
N ASP A 267 25.42 -12.11 -24.52
CA ASP A 267 26.03 -13.24 -23.85
C ASP A 267 26.17 -12.96 -22.33
N LEU A 268 26.70 -13.92 -21.58
CA LEU A 268 26.86 -13.81 -20.13
C LEU A 268 27.82 -12.68 -19.73
N GLN A 269 28.89 -12.45 -20.49
CA GLN A 269 29.89 -11.44 -20.14
C GLN A 269 29.34 -10.03 -20.36
N SER A 270 28.71 -9.79 -21.50
CA SER A 270 28.01 -8.53 -21.79
C SER A 270 26.88 -8.25 -20.81
N PHE A 271 26.18 -9.28 -20.30
CA PHE A 271 25.24 -9.12 -19.18
C PHE A 271 25.94 -8.66 -17.90
N ILE A 272 27.03 -9.31 -17.49
CA ILE A 272 27.85 -8.95 -16.30
C ILE A 272 28.34 -7.50 -16.41
N ASP A 273 28.85 -7.13 -17.57
CA ASP A 273 29.34 -5.78 -17.87
C ASP A 273 28.20 -4.75 -17.81
N TYR A 274 27.03 -5.10 -18.35
CA TYR A 274 25.83 -4.25 -18.36
C TYR A 274 25.27 -3.97 -16.96
N ILE A 275 25.20 -4.99 -16.09
CA ILE A 275 24.74 -4.81 -14.70
C ILE A 275 25.82 -4.22 -13.78
N GLY A 276 27.07 -4.13 -14.25
CA GLY A 276 28.18 -3.55 -13.50
C GLY A 276 28.62 -4.38 -12.30
N ILE A 277 28.45 -5.71 -12.33
CA ILE A 277 29.13 -6.58 -11.36
C ILE A 277 30.61 -6.50 -11.70
N LYS A 278 31.36 -5.65 -11.00
CA LYS A 278 32.82 -5.63 -11.05
C LYS A 278 33.32 -7.01 -10.63
N THR A 279 33.73 -7.83 -11.60
CA THR A 279 34.63 -8.95 -11.34
C THR A 279 36.04 -8.40 -11.16
N THR A 280 36.31 -7.69 -10.07
CA THR A 280 37.70 -7.51 -9.64
C THR A 280 38.12 -8.76 -8.88
N PRO A 281 39.24 -9.40 -9.25
CA PRO A 281 39.82 -10.46 -8.46
C PRO A 281 40.47 -9.84 -7.23
N ASP A 282 39.71 -9.70 -6.14
CA ASP A 282 40.30 -9.72 -4.79
C ASP A 282 40.64 -11.18 -4.44
N ALA A 283 41.38 -11.86 -5.33
CA ALA A 283 42.15 -13.01 -4.97
C ALA A 283 43.43 -12.45 -4.36
N VAL A 284 43.44 -12.42 -3.02
CA VAL A 284 44.66 -12.26 -2.23
C VAL A 284 45.75 -13.13 -2.88
N ASP A 285 46.78 -12.47 -3.38
CA ASP A 285 47.96 -13.07 -3.98
C ASP A 285 48.74 -13.79 -2.88
N TYR A 286 48.37 -15.04 -2.58
CA TYR A 286 49.08 -15.93 -1.65
C TYR A 286 50.34 -16.56 -2.29
N THR A 287 50.91 -15.92 -3.31
CA THR A 287 52.18 -16.35 -3.92
C THR A 287 53.36 -15.46 -3.57
N GLN A 288 53.46 -14.99 -2.30
CA GLN A 288 54.73 -14.58 -1.69
C GLN A 288 54.76 -14.87 -0.17
N ILE A 289 54.58 -16.13 0.22
CA ILE A 289 55.15 -16.66 1.48
C ILE A 289 55.83 -17.96 1.13
N ASN A 290 57.05 -17.84 0.61
CA ASN A 290 58.18 -18.79 0.67
C ASN A 290 59.21 -18.35 -0.39
N SER A 291 59.98 -17.33 -0.03
CA SER A 291 61.30 -17.06 -0.59
C SER A 291 62.24 -16.75 0.57
#